data_AF-A0A317DKB6-F1
#
_entry.id   AF-A0A317DKB6-F1
#
_cell.length_a   1.000
_cell.length_b   1.000
_cell.length_c   1.000
_cell.angle_alpha   90.00
_cell.angle_beta   90.00
_cell.angle_gamma   90.00
#
_symmetry.space_group_name_H-M   'P 1'
#
loop_
_entity.id
_entity.type
_entity.pdbx_description
1 polymer ?
#
loop_
_entity_poly.entity_id
_entity_poly.type
_entity_poly.pdbx_seq_one_letter_code
_entity_poly.pdbx_strand_id
1 'polypeptide(L)'
;MSIEAVSWALNEAPDVPPRCLAVLIGLANHADAGGRAAFPSQERLAHYARKTVRSVRRDLDELERLGLIRRGDQRHTAFLPADRRPVVWNLAMHLSLIHI
;
A
#
# COMPACT_ATOMS: atom_id res chain seq x y z
N MET A 1 8.65 0.01 -9.44
CA MET A 1 7.77 1.12 -9.86
C MET A 1 6.91 0.60 -10.98
N SER A 2 5.60 0.59 -10.79
CA SER A 2 4.62 0.19 -11.81
C SER A 2 3.70 1.37 -12.10
N ILE A 3 3.58 1.73 -13.38
CA ILE A 3 2.66 2.78 -13.83
C ILE A 3 1.22 2.26 -13.72
N GLU A 4 1.01 0.96 -13.99
CA GLU A 4 -0.28 0.29 -13.91
C GLU A 4 -0.86 0.36 -12.49
N ALA A 5 -0.04 0.05 -11.48
CA ALA A 5 -0.46 0.13 -10.08
C ALA A 5 -0.81 1.56 -9.65
N VAL A 6 -0.02 2.55 -10.09
CA VAL A 6 -0.28 3.96 -9.79
C VAL A 6 -1.54 4.46 -10.50
N SER A 7 -1.74 4.06 -11.76
CA SER A 7 -2.94 4.37 -12.53
C SER A 7 -4.18 3.81 -11.85
N TRP A 8 -4.14 2.56 -11.37
CA TRP A 8 -5.24 1.98 -10.62
C TRP A 8 -5.55 2.79 -9.35
N ALA A 9 -4.52 3.13 -8.56
CA ALA A 9 -4.71 3.89 -7.32
C ALA A 9 -5.34 5.27 -7.54
N LEU A 10 -5.12 5.88 -8.71
CA LEU A 10 -5.65 7.20 -9.08
C LEU A 10 -7.04 7.13 -9.72
N ASN A 11 -7.32 6.11 -10.52
CA ASN A 11 -8.46 6.12 -11.43
C ASN A 11 -9.50 5.02 -11.16
N GLU A 12 -9.10 3.92 -10.52
CA GLU A 12 -9.91 2.69 -10.43
C GLU A 12 -10.16 2.22 -9.00
N ALA A 13 -9.28 2.57 -8.06
CA ALA A 13 -9.42 2.19 -6.65
C ALA A 13 -10.73 2.77 -6.07
N PRO A 14 -11.65 1.93 -5.57
CA PRO A 14 -12.97 2.37 -5.12
C PRO A 14 -12.91 3.01 -3.73
N ASP A 15 -13.71 4.06 -3.52
CA ASP A 15 -14.00 4.67 -2.21
C ASP A 15 -12.76 4.98 -1.33
N VAL A 16 -11.63 5.32 -1.97
CA VAL A 16 -10.38 5.63 -1.24
C VAL A 16 -10.58 6.92 -0.43
N PRO A 17 -10.44 6.89 0.91
CA PRO A 17 -10.56 8.11 1.70
C PRO A 17 -9.49 9.12 1.27
N PRO A 18 -9.80 10.43 1.10
CA PRO A 18 -8.83 11.41 0.60
C PRO A 18 -7.53 11.46 1.41
N ARG A 19 -7.62 11.24 2.73
CA ARG A 19 -6.45 11.20 3.62
C ARG A 19 -5.50 10.02 3.33
N CYS A 20 -5.99 8.93 2.75
CA CYS A 20 -5.26 7.70 2.49
C CYS A 20 -4.65 7.67 1.08
N LEU A 21 -5.16 8.47 0.15
CA LEU A 21 -4.81 8.42 -1.28
C LEU A 21 -3.30 8.49 -1.51
N ALA A 22 -2.60 9.45 -0.89
CA ALA A 22 -1.17 9.59 -1.07
C ALA A 22 -0.36 8.38 -0.52
N VAL A 23 -0.84 7.71 0.51
CA VAL A 23 -0.23 6.46 1.04
C VAL A 23 -0.48 5.31 0.07
N LEU A 24 -1.68 5.19 -0.49
CA LEU A 24 -2.01 4.18 -1.49
C LEU A 24 -1.17 4.33 -2.77
N ILE A 25 -1.03 5.56 -3.28
CA ILE A 25 -0.13 5.88 -4.41
C ILE A 25 1.32 5.53 -4.04
N GLY A 26 1.75 5.84 -2.82
CA GLY A 26 3.07 5.48 -2.32
C GLY A 26 3.32 3.97 -2.36
N LEU A 27 2.34 3.15 -1.94
CA LEU A 27 2.43 1.69 -2.06
C LEU A 27 2.48 1.24 -3.53
N ALA A 28 1.61 1.79 -4.37
CA ALA A 28 1.55 1.49 -5.79
C ALA A 28 2.84 1.78 -6.54
N ASN A 29 3.52 2.88 -6.21
CA ASN A 29 4.83 3.22 -6.73
C ASN A 29 5.91 2.16 -6.41
N HIS A 30 5.68 1.33 -5.39
CA HIS A 30 6.56 0.24 -4.97
C HIS A 30 6.06 -1.16 -5.34
N ALA A 31 4.88 -1.29 -5.96
CA ALA A 31 4.35 -2.56 -6.40
C ALA A 31 4.89 -2.98 -7.78
N ASP A 32 4.71 -4.27 -8.11
CA ASP A 32 4.78 -4.78 -9.48
C ASP A 32 3.52 -4.41 -10.29
N ALA A 33 3.49 -4.76 -11.58
CA ALA A 33 2.37 -4.46 -12.48
C ALA A 33 1.03 -5.12 -12.08
N GLY A 34 1.06 -6.15 -11.25
CA GLY A 34 -0.14 -6.78 -10.68
C GLY A 34 -0.45 -6.30 -9.26
N GLY A 35 0.15 -5.18 -8.83
CA GLY A 35 -0.07 -4.60 -7.51
C GLY A 35 0.55 -5.40 -6.36
N ARG A 36 1.52 -6.29 -6.62
CA ARG A 36 2.10 -7.15 -5.57
C ARG A 36 3.45 -6.65 -5.07
N ALA A 37 3.87 -7.22 -3.94
CA ALA A 37 5.22 -7.08 -3.39
C ALA A 37 5.65 -5.63 -3.13
N ALA A 38 4.74 -4.77 -2.68
CA ALA A 38 5.06 -3.41 -2.24
C ALA A 38 5.54 -3.42 -0.78
N PHE A 39 6.80 -3.09 -0.52
CA PHE A 39 7.36 -3.05 0.84
C PHE A 39 8.16 -1.77 1.17
N PRO A 40 7.66 -0.55 0.83
CA PRO A 40 8.32 0.67 1.29
C PRO A 40 8.27 0.77 2.82
N SER A 41 9.26 1.42 3.43
CA SER A 41 9.21 1.74 4.86
C SER A 41 8.13 2.78 5.15
N GLN A 42 7.65 2.83 6.40
CA GLN A 42 6.64 3.83 6.80
C GLN A 42 7.21 5.26 6.74
N GLU A 43 8.51 5.45 6.93
CA GLU A 43 9.20 6.73 6.79
C GLU A 43 9.19 7.21 5.33
N ARG A 44 9.40 6.30 4.37
CA ARG A 44 9.31 6.64 2.94
C ARG A 44 7.89 7.01 2.54
N LEU A 45 6.90 6.25 3.00
CA LEU A 45 5.49 6.58 2.80
C LEU A 45 5.13 7.93 3.45
N ALA A 46 5.67 8.22 4.63
CA ALA A 46 5.49 9.49 5.33
C ALA A 46 6.05 10.66 4.53
N HIS A 47 7.22 10.48 3.92
CA HIS A 47 7.81 11.46 3.01
C HIS A 47 6.91 11.73 1.80
N TYR A 48 6.45 10.67 1.11
CA TYR A 48 5.56 10.80 -0.06
C TYR A 48 4.22 11.46 0.31
N ALA A 49 3.60 11.01 1.39
CA ALA A 49 2.29 11.48 1.80
C ALA A 49 2.33 12.81 2.58
N ARG A 50 3.52 13.37 2.85
CA ARG A 50 3.71 14.58 3.68
C ARG A 50 3.04 14.45 5.06
N LYS A 51 3.19 13.27 5.65
CA LYS A 51 2.55 12.86 6.91
C LYS A 51 3.58 12.46 7.95
N THR A 52 3.15 12.38 9.21
CA THR A 52 3.92 11.68 10.24
C THR A 52 3.81 10.17 10.06
N VAL A 53 4.81 9.41 10.51
CA VAL A 53 4.80 7.94 10.50
C VAL A 53 3.57 7.38 11.23
N ARG A 54 3.14 8.02 12.34
CA ARG A 54 1.91 7.65 13.05
C ARG A 54 0.66 7.79 12.17
N SER A 55 0.58 8.86 11.37
CA SER A 55 -0.55 9.03 10.45
C SER A 55 -0.52 8.00 9.34
N VAL A 56 0.65 7.71 8.77
CA VAL A 56 0.81 6.64 7.77
C VAL A 56 0.34 5.29 8.32
N ARG A 57 0.71 4.95 9.57
CA ARG A 57 0.23 3.70 10.20
C ARG A 57 -1.30 3.63 10.23
N ARG A 58 -1.97 4.70 10.67
CA ARG A 58 -3.44 4.76 10.67
C ARG A 58 -4.04 4.66 9.27
N ASP A 59 -3.39 5.23 8.26
CA ASP A 59 -3.87 5.12 6.88
C ASP A 59 -3.68 3.71 6.33
N LEU A 60 -2.56 3.05 6.65
CA LEU A 60 -2.34 1.64 6.29
C LEU A 60 -3.38 0.74 6.95
N ASP A 61 -3.65 0.94 8.24
CA ASP A 61 -4.69 0.20 8.97
C ASP A 61 -6.07 0.41 8.34
N GLU A 62 -6.40 1.63 7.92
CA GLU A 62 -7.66 1.93 7.24
C GLU A 62 -7.73 1.31 5.83
N LEU A 63 -6.66 1.41 5.05
CA LEU A 63 -6.59 0.83 3.71
C LEU A 63 -6.73 -0.71 3.78
N GLU A 64 -6.12 -1.35 4.78
CA GLU A 64 -6.26 -2.79 5.05
C GLU A 64 -7.70 -3.12 5.47
N ARG A 65 -8.29 -2.32 6.39
CA ARG A 65 -9.69 -2.50 6.82
C ARG A 65 -10.69 -2.37 5.68
N LEU A 66 -10.46 -1.44 4.75
CA LEU A 66 -11.28 -1.23 3.55
C LEU A 66 -11.02 -2.28 2.45
N GLY A 67 -10.05 -3.17 2.64
CA GLY A 67 -9.69 -4.19 1.65
C GLY A 67 -8.98 -3.64 0.41
N LEU A 68 -8.52 -2.38 0.44
CA LEU A 68 -7.77 -1.75 -0.66
C LEU A 68 -6.34 -2.26 -0.76
N ILE A 69 -5.79 -2.72 0.38
CA ILE A 69 -4.51 -3.42 0.46
C ILE A 69 -4.64 -4.65 1.37
N ARG A 70 -3.73 -5.60 1.22
CA ARG A 70 -3.63 -6.79 2.06
C ARG A 70 -2.18 -7.21 2.22
N ARG A 71 -1.87 -7.95 3.29
CA ARG A 71 -0.51 -8.51 3.47
C ARG A 71 -0.14 -9.42 2.29
N GLY A 72 1.03 -9.16 1.72
CA GLY A 72 1.67 -9.99 0.71
C GLY A 72 2.60 -11.03 1.33
N ASP A 73 3.49 -11.58 0.50
CA ASP A 73 4.47 -12.56 0.96
C ASP A 73 5.60 -11.89 1.76
N GLN A 74 5.60 -12.05 3.08
CA GLN A 74 6.59 -11.42 3.97
C GLN A 74 8.01 -11.98 3.78
N ARG A 75 8.19 -13.08 3.04
CA ARG A 75 9.53 -13.61 2.71
C ARG A 75 10.33 -12.66 1.84
N HIS A 76 9.67 -11.75 1.11
CA HIS A 76 10.36 -10.70 0.34
C HIS A 76 11.25 -9.80 1.20
N THR A 77 11.03 -9.72 2.52
CA THR A 77 11.84 -8.90 3.43
C THR A 77 12.66 -9.75 4.41
N ALA A 78 12.69 -11.07 4.25
CA ALA A 78 13.35 -11.98 5.19
C ALA A 78 14.88 -11.77 5.30
N PHE A 79 15.51 -11.19 4.27
CA PHE A 79 16.93 -10.84 4.28
C PHE A 79 17.26 -9.63 5.18
N LEU A 80 16.26 -8.88 5.64
CA LEU A 80 16.45 -7.74 6.54
C LEU A 80 16.43 -8.18 8.01
N PRO A 81 17.05 -7.42 8.92
CA PRO A 81 16.92 -7.62 10.37
C PRO A 81 15.45 -7.54 10.83
N ALA A 82 15.05 -8.43 11.75
CA ALA A 82 13.64 -8.60 12.13
C ALA A 82 12.97 -7.31 12.66
N ASP A 83 13.73 -6.46 13.36
CA ASP A 83 13.31 -5.16 13.90
C ASP A 83 13.15 -4.06 12.83
N ARG A 84 13.59 -4.31 11.60
CA ARG A 84 13.56 -3.36 10.48
C ARG A 84 12.77 -3.86 9.27
N ARG A 85 12.13 -5.02 9.35
CA ARG A 85 11.37 -5.60 8.24
C ARG A 85 10.11 -4.76 7.98
N PRO A 86 9.98 -4.11 6.82
CA PRO A 86 8.70 -3.53 6.44
C PRO A 86 7.70 -4.65 6.14
N VAL A 87 6.42 -4.32 6.29
CA VAL A 87 5.33 -5.20 5.85
C VAL A 87 5.27 -5.16 4.34
N VAL A 88 5.18 -6.34 3.73
CA VAL A 88 4.91 -6.50 2.31
C VAL A 88 3.41 -6.41 2.10
N TRP A 89 2.99 -5.54 1.18
CA TRP A 89 1.60 -5.29 0.82
C TRP A 89 1.33 -5.69 -0.63
N ASN A 90 0.11 -6.13 -0.87
CA ASN A 90 -0.49 -6.27 -2.20
C ASN A 90 -1.70 -5.35 -2.29
N LEU A 91 -1.89 -4.71 -3.44
CA LEU A 91 -3.04 -3.89 -3.78
C LEU A 91 -4.21 -4.75 -4.24
N ALA A 92 -5.44 -4.25 -4.08
CA ALA A 92 -6.66 -4.93 -4.47
C ALA A 92 -7.02 -4.76 -5.96
N MET A 93 -6.03 -4.68 -6.85
CA MET A 93 -6.23 -4.43 -8.28
C MET A 93 -7.07 -5.46 -9.03
N HIS A 94 -7.26 -6.66 -8.46
CA HIS A 94 -7.95 -7.78 -9.12
C HIS A 94 -9.08 -8.36 -8.27
N LEU A 95 -9.39 -7.74 -7.13
CA LEU A 95 -10.46 -8.19 -6.26
C LEU A 95 -11.72 -7.41 -6.63
N SER A 96 -12.70 -8.08 -7.22
CA SER A 96 -14.05 -7.57 -7.35
C SER A 96 -14.59 -7.37 -5.93
N LEU A 97 -14.84 -6.12 -5.53
CA LEU A 97 -15.54 -5.85 -4.28
C LEU A 97 -16.95 -6.43 -4.40
N ILE A 98 -17.18 -7.57 -3.76
CA ILE A 98 -18.52 -8.06 -3.48
C ILE A 98 -19.03 -7.10 -2.39
N HIS A 99 -19.83 -6.12 -2.78
CA HIS A 99 -20.57 -5.30 -1.83
C HIS A 99 -21.47 -6.22 -0.99
N ILE A 100 -21.23 -6.25 0.33
CA ILE A 100 -22.16 -6.76 1.35
C ILE A 100 -23.02 -5.58 1.80
#